data_AF-A0AA97PQ48-F1
#
_entry.id   AF-A0AA97PQ48-F1
#
_cell.length_a   1.000
_cell.length_b   1.000
_cell.length_c   1.000
_cell.angle_alpha   90.00
_cell.angle_beta   90.00
_cell.angle_gamma   90.00
#
_symmetry.space_group_name_H-M   'P 1'
#
loop_
_entity.id
_entity.type
_entity.pdbx_description
1 polymer ?
#
loop_
_entity_poly.entity_id
_entity_poly.type
_entity_poly.pdbx_seq_one_letter_code
_entity_poly.pdbx_strand_id
1 'polypeptide(L)'
;MQIKNVLIAAFAATATAQDISKLPFCALSCFISNSGVSGCASVLDFACSCASAPYFAAVTTCATNSCSAADQATTRAWAVATCQSVGVPLPN
;
A
#
# COMPACT_ATOMS: atom_id res chain seq x y z
N MET A 1 -38.71 -13.72 13.52
CA MET A 1 -38.14 -12.53 14.20
C MET A 1 -36.91 -12.99 14.97
N GLN A 2 -35.65 -12.66 14.68
CA GLN A 2 -35.01 -11.79 13.69
C GLN A 2 -33.67 -12.42 13.29
N ILE A 3 -33.44 -12.59 11.99
CA ILE A 3 -32.10 -12.88 11.46
C ILE A 3 -31.45 -11.51 11.30
N LYS A 4 -30.80 -11.03 12.37
CA LYS A 4 -30.12 -9.74 12.37
C LYS A 4 -29.04 -9.74 11.28
N ASN A 5 -29.16 -8.79 10.38
CA ASN A 5 -28.28 -8.44 9.27
C ASN A 5 -26.80 -8.74 9.54
N VAL A 6 -26.30 -9.87 9.02
CA VAL A 6 -24.87 -10.00 8.72
C VAL A 6 -24.77 -10.01 7.21
N LEU A 7 -24.67 -8.82 6.64
CA LEU A 7 -24.20 -8.63 5.27
C LEU A 7 -22.74 -9.06 5.27
N ILE A 8 -22.48 -10.32 4.89
CA ILE A 8 -21.13 -10.79 4.62
C ILE A 8 -20.73 -10.10 3.32
N ALA A 9 -20.08 -8.93 3.44
CA ALA A 9 -19.35 -8.33 2.33
C ALA A 9 -18.18 -9.28 2.02
N ALA A 10 -18.42 -10.22 1.10
CA ALA A 10 -17.37 -10.97 0.46
C ALA A 10 -16.52 -9.97 -0.33
N PHE A 11 -15.50 -9.41 0.31
CA PHE A 11 -14.40 -8.79 -0.42
C PHE A 11 -13.75 -9.92 -1.21
N ALA A 12 -14.13 -10.05 -2.48
CA ALA A 12 -13.33 -10.76 -3.44
C ALA A 12 -11.98 -10.04 -3.43
N ALA A 13 -11.02 -10.60 -2.69
CA ALA A 13 -9.63 -10.21 -2.79
C ALA A 13 -9.20 -10.59 -4.21
N THR A 14 -9.46 -9.72 -5.16
CA THR A 14 -8.71 -9.70 -6.41
C THR A 14 -7.28 -9.44 -5.96
N ALA A 15 -6.51 -10.51 -5.79
CA ALA A 15 -5.07 -10.42 -5.70
C ALA A 15 -4.62 -9.84 -7.05
N THR A 16 -4.68 -8.52 -7.17
CA THR A 16 -3.92 -7.83 -8.19
C THR A 16 -2.50 -8.21 -7.88
N ALA A 17 -1.88 -9.04 -8.71
CA ALA A 17 -0.46 -9.31 -8.65
C ALA A 17 0.24 -7.97 -8.96
N GLN A 18 0.35 -7.11 -7.97
CA GLN A 18 1.04 -5.84 -8.12
C GLN A 18 2.52 -6.18 -8.22
N ASP A 19 3.09 -5.81 -9.35
CA ASP A 19 4.48 -6.06 -9.65
C ASP A 19 5.33 -5.08 -8.82
N ILE A 20 5.73 -5.52 -7.63
CA ILE A 20 6.63 -4.77 -6.75
C ILE A 20 8.05 -4.68 -7.34
N SER A 21 8.36 -5.46 -8.38
CA SER A 21 9.63 -5.36 -9.11
C SER A 21 9.72 -4.08 -9.95
N LYS A 22 8.62 -3.33 -10.11
CA LYS A 22 8.63 -1.97 -10.66
C LYS A 22 9.10 -0.90 -9.67
N LEU A 23 9.21 -1.19 -8.37
CA LEU A 23 9.77 -0.22 -7.43
C LEU A 23 11.29 -0.12 -7.60
N PRO A 24 11.85 1.10 -7.54
CA PRO A 24 13.28 1.28 -7.33
C PRO A 24 13.75 0.53 -6.09
N PHE A 25 14.98 0.01 -6.11
CA PHE A 25 15.50 -0.82 -5.01
C PHE A 25 15.45 -0.11 -3.65
N CYS A 26 15.74 1.20 -3.64
CA CYS A 26 15.62 2.02 -2.43
C CYS A 26 14.19 2.04 -1.87
N ALA A 27 13.20 2.27 -2.73
CA ALA A 27 11.80 2.33 -2.32
C ALA A 27 11.26 0.96 -1.90
N LEU A 28 11.71 -0.11 -2.56
CA LEU A 28 11.39 -1.48 -2.16
C LEU A 28 11.89 -1.78 -0.73
N SER A 29 13.10 -1.33 -0.40
CA SER A 29 13.64 -1.46 0.98
C SER A 29 12.80 -0.69 1.99
N CYS A 30 12.39 0.55 1.66
CA CYS A 30 11.49 1.34 2.51
C CYS A 30 10.12 0.68 2.70
N PHE A 31 9.55 0.12 1.63
CA PHE A 31 8.27 -0.59 1.63
C PHE A 31 8.31 -1.80 2.58
N ILE A 32 9.34 -2.64 2.47
CA ILE A 32 9.48 -3.86 3.27
C ILE A 32 9.83 -3.52 4.73
N SER A 33 10.78 -2.62 4.96
CA SER A 33 11.28 -2.28 6.31
C SER A 33 10.21 -1.65 7.20
N ASN A 34 9.26 -0.91 6.61
CA ASN A 34 8.17 -0.27 7.35
C ASN A 34 6.89 -1.12 7.42
N SER A 35 6.90 -2.36 6.89
CA SER A 35 5.71 -3.22 6.81
C SER A 35 4.98 -3.41 8.15
N GLY A 36 5.71 -3.49 9.25
CA GLY A 36 5.14 -3.61 10.60
C GLY A 36 4.31 -2.40 11.05
N VAL A 37 4.51 -1.22 10.47
CA VAL A 37 3.75 0.00 10.77
C VAL A 37 2.35 -0.04 10.14
N SER A 38 2.17 -0.84 9.08
CA SER A 38 0.89 -0.91 8.35
C SER A 38 -0.26 -1.44 9.18
N GLY A 39 -0.01 -2.33 10.13
CA GLY A 39 -1.05 -3.08 10.83
C GLY A 39 -1.75 -4.13 9.97
N CYS A 40 -1.29 -4.34 8.73
CA CYS A 40 -1.84 -5.29 7.78
C CYS A 40 -1.27 -6.69 8.02
N ALA A 41 -2.06 -7.73 7.72
CA ALA A 41 -1.62 -9.12 7.81
C ALA A 41 -0.43 -9.41 6.88
N SER A 42 -0.33 -8.67 5.77
CA SER A 42 0.78 -8.68 4.84
C SER A 42 0.95 -7.28 4.26
N VAL A 43 2.19 -6.88 4.00
CA VAL A 43 2.49 -5.65 3.26
C VAL A 43 2.01 -5.70 1.81
N LEU A 44 1.75 -6.91 1.29
CA LEU A 44 1.16 -7.13 -0.02
C LEU A 44 -0.37 -7.09 0.00
N ASP A 45 -0.99 -6.94 1.17
CA ASP A 45 -2.39 -6.54 1.25
C ASP A 45 -2.45 -5.04 0.89
N PHE A 46 -2.46 -4.75 -0.41
CA PHE A 46 -2.40 -3.37 -0.90
C PHE A 46 -3.66 -2.58 -0.50
N ALA A 47 -4.82 -3.22 -0.40
CA ALA A 47 -6.03 -2.55 0.07
C ALA A 47 -5.84 -2.04 1.51
N CYS A 48 -5.32 -2.89 2.40
CA CYS A 48 -5.00 -2.49 3.77
C CYS A 48 -3.83 -1.49 3.82
N SER A 49 -2.74 -1.76 3.10
CA SER A 49 -1.52 -0.96 3.14
C SER A 49 -1.75 0.46 2.61
N CYS A 50 -2.53 0.60 1.54
CA CYS A 50 -2.93 1.91 1.00
C CYS A 50 -3.86 2.68 1.93
N ALA A 51 -4.67 1.99 2.74
CA ALA A 51 -5.52 2.63 3.75
C ALA A 51 -4.74 3.09 4.99
N SER A 52 -3.50 2.62 5.17
CA SER A 52 -2.68 2.91 6.33
C SER A 52 -1.88 4.20 6.19
N ALA A 53 -2.46 5.31 6.66
CA ALA A 53 -1.78 6.60 6.77
C ALA A 53 -0.42 6.55 7.52
N PRO A 54 -0.26 5.85 8.67
CA PRO A 54 1.04 5.79 9.35
C PRO A 54 2.08 5.05 8.52
N TYR A 55 1.69 4.02 7.78
CA TYR A 55 2.60 3.32 6.86
C TYR A 55 3.01 4.19 5.69
N PHE A 56 2.06 4.90 5.07
CA PHE A 56 2.36 5.85 4.01
C PHE A 56 3.36 6.93 4.46
N ALA A 57 3.16 7.51 5.65
CA ALA A 57 4.07 8.51 6.23
C ALA A 57 5.47 7.93 6.50
N ALA A 58 5.55 6.71 7.02
CA ALA A 58 6.81 6.03 7.31
C ALA A 58 7.60 5.70 6.02
N VAL A 59 6.93 5.15 5.00
CA VAL A 59 7.54 4.86 3.69
C VAL A 59 7.98 6.14 3.00
N THR A 60 7.15 7.19 3.03
CA THR A 60 7.49 8.50 2.45
C THR A 60 8.72 9.11 3.13
N THR A 61 8.76 9.08 4.47
CA THR A 61 9.92 9.58 5.23
C THR A 61 11.18 8.81 4.89
N CYS A 62 11.10 7.48 4.79
CA CYS A 62 12.23 6.65 4.38
C CYS A 62 12.69 7.01 2.96
N ALA A 63 11.76 7.11 2.00
CA ALA A 63 12.07 7.41 0.61
C ALA A 63 12.72 8.80 0.44
N THR A 64 12.27 9.80 1.20
CA THR A 64 12.87 11.15 1.20
C THR A 64 14.33 11.13 1.68
N ASN A 65 14.68 10.26 2.63
CA ASN A 65 16.03 10.18 3.20
C ASN A 65 16.97 9.29 2.40
N SER A 66 16.45 8.28 1.70
CA SER A 66 17.27 7.21 1.11
C SER A 66 17.24 7.16 -0.40
N CYS A 67 16.20 7.72 -1.05
CA CYS A 67 15.99 7.58 -2.49
C CYS A 67 16.21 8.90 -3.23
N SER A 68 16.64 8.82 -4.49
CA SER A 68 16.74 10.00 -5.36
C SER A 68 15.35 10.60 -5.64
N ALA A 69 15.30 11.88 -6.02
CA ALA A 69 14.03 12.52 -6.39
C ALA A 69 13.30 11.79 -7.54
N ALA A 70 14.07 11.21 -8.48
CA ALA A 70 13.51 10.42 -9.58
C ALA A 70 12.89 9.09 -9.08
N ASP A 71 13.55 8.43 -8.13
CA ASP A 71 13.02 7.21 -7.51
C ASP A 71 11.78 7.49 -6.66
N GLN A 72 11.77 8.61 -5.93
CA GLN A 72 10.60 9.06 -5.17
C GLN A 72 9.40 9.30 -6.08
N ALA A 73 9.59 9.99 -7.21
CA ALA A 73 8.54 10.22 -8.20
C ALA A 73 8.03 8.92 -8.81
N THR A 74 8.93 8.01 -9.19
CA THR A 74 8.58 6.69 -9.73
C THR A 74 7.79 5.86 -8.72
N THR A 75 8.23 5.85 -7.46
CA THR A 75 7.56 5.15 -6.35
C THR A 75 6.18 5.71 -6.10
N ARG A 76 6.03 7.04 -6.09
CA ARG A 76 4.72 7.68 -5.90
C ARG A 76 3.77 7.35 -7.05
N ALA A 77 4.24 7.40 -8.30
CA ALA A 77 3.43 7.04 -9.46
C ALA A 77 2.96 5.57 -9.39
N TRP A 78 3.87 4.67 -9.03
CA TRP A 78 3.53 3.26 -8.79
C TRP A 78 2.50 3.13 -7.66
N ALA A 79 2.72 3.76 -6.51
CA ALA A 79 1.83 3.65 -5.36
C ALA A 79 0.43 4.21 -5.66
N VAL A 80 0.32 5.34 -6.38
CA VAL A 80 -0.97 5.88 -6.85
C VAL A 80 -1.69 4.86 -7.72
N ALA A 81 -1.02 4.30 -8.73
CA ALA A 81 -1.63 3.32 -9.63
C ALA A 81 -2.06 2.05 -8.89
N THR A 82 -1.21 1.51 -8.02
CA THR A 82 -1.48 0.34 -7.18
C THR A 82 -2.71 0.58 -6.30
N CYS A 83 -2.71 1.68 -5.54
CA CYS A 83 -3.77 2.01 -4.61
C CYS A 83 -5.11 2.30 -5.31
N GLN A 84 -5.09 2.97 -6.47
CA GLN A 84 -6.27 3.14 -7.32
C GLN A 84 -6.83 1.81 -7.84
N SER A 85 -5.96 0.87 -8.24
CA SER A 85 -6.40 -0.42 -8.78
C SER A 85 -7.12 -1.31 -7.75
N VAL A 86 -6.88 -1.09 -6.45
CA VAL A 86 -7.56 -1.77 -5.34
C VAL A 86 -8.69 -0.94 -4.73
N GLY A 87 -9.03 0.20 -5.33
CA GLY A 87 -10.15 1.04 -4.89
C GLY A 87 -9.91 1.85 -3.61
N VAL A 88 -8.64 1.95 -3.16
CA VAL A 88 -8.25 2.68 -1.96
C VAL A 88 -7.24 3.75 -2.37
N PRO A 89 -7.65 4.96 -2.79
CA PRO A 89 -6.71 6.00 -3.21
C PRO A 89 -5.76 6.37 -2.07
N LEU A 90 -4.51 6.70 -2.43
CA LEU A 90 -3.50 7.11 -1.45
C LEU A 90 -3.97 8.31 -0.62
N PRO A 91 -3.60 8.39 0.66
CA PRO A 91 -3.78 9.59 1.45
C PRO A 91 -3.05 10.78 0.80
N ASN A 92 -3.68 11.95 0.79
CA ASN A 92 -3.08 13.19 0.32
C ASN A 92 -2.03 13.73 1.29
#